data_AF-A0A085LY06-F1
#
_entry.id   AF-A0A085LY06-F1
#
_cell.length_a   1.000
_cell.length_b   1.000
_cell.length_c   1.000
_cell.angle_alpha   90.00
_cell.angle_beta   90.00
_cell.angle_gamma   90.00
#
_symmetry.space_group_name_H-M   'P 1'
#
loop_
_entity.id
_entity.type
_entity.pdbx_description
1 polymer ?
#
loop_
_entity_poly.entity_id
_entity_poly.type
_entity_poly.pdbx_seq_one_letter_code
_entity_poly.pdbx_strand_id
1 'polypeptide(L)'
;MLADLRSEFWILSGRRAIKAILKGCIYCKKLSVKPCEPRMADLPSCRVDSFLPAFANTGVDLFGPIEVTVLRSRIKRYGCMFTCLTSRACHLEVAFSLDVDSFINCLRRFIARRGCPRRIFSDNGKNLVAAERLLRQSVLTDKRVDRFLTGQSIDWIFAPPYCPHYGGSWERMIGVAKRSLLATLHGNAINDEVLATVLAEVEALLNGRPLTYISSDPDCFEPLTPFHILIGRQNANVPAEVPAGPIALRRQWKIAQTIADHFWKRWLKDYLPTLQTRAKWVVDQPNLQAGDFVMVVDPLQKRGSWTTGRVVKVHPGRDGIVRTVTVKTASGSYIRPASRIALLEASKSPQ
;
A
#
# COMPACT_ATOMS: atom_id res chain seq x y z
N MET A 1 22.43 8.19 -37.29
CA MET A 1 23.64 7.46 -37.75
C MET A 1 23.39 6.62 -38.99
N LEU A 2 22.65 5.49 -38.98
CA LEU A 2 22.45 4.72 -40.23
C LEU A 2 21.53 5.42 -41.25
N ALA A 3 20.53 6.17 -40.78
CA ALA A 3 19.64 6.94 -41.65
C ALA A 3 20.41 8.05 -42.38
N ASP A 4 21.25 8.80 -41.65
CA ASP A 4 22.09 9.87 -42.20
C ASP A 4 23.20 9.33 -43.13
N LEU A 5 23.80 8.18 -42.82
CA LEU A 5 24.78 7.56 -43.74
C LEU A 5 24.14 7.05 -45.03
N ARG A 6 22.84 6.74 -45.01
CA ARG A 6 22.09 6.26 -46.18
C ARG A 6 21.62 7.38 -47.11
N SER A 7 21.63 8.64 -46.67
CA SER A 7 21.34 9.77 -47.58
C SER A 7 22.51 10.06 -48.52
N GLU A 8 23.73 9.67 -48.17
CA GLU A 8 24.93 9.94 -48.97
C GLU A 8 25.59 8.68 -49.54
N PHE A 9 25.46 7.51 -48.88
CA PHE A 9 26.15 6.29 -49.30
C PHE A 9 25.30 5.02 -49.18
N TRP A 10 25.39 4.14 -50.18
CA TRP A 10 24.78 2.81 -50.12
C TRP A 10 25.75 1.76 -49.55
N ILE A 11 25.73 1.61 -48.22
CA ILE A 11 26.66 0.70 -47.51
C ILE A 11 26.09 -0.71 -47.44
N LEU A 12 26.73 -1.66 -48.14
CA LEU A 12 26.43 -3.09 -48.03
C LEU A 12 26.67 -3.56 -46.58
N SER A 13 25.67 -4.22 -45.98
CA SER A 13 25.70 -4.66 -44.58
C SER A 13 25.92 -3.54 -43.53
N GLY A 14 25.60 -2.27 -43.85
CA GLY A 14 25.85 -1.12 -42.97
C GLY A 14 25.25 -1.23 -41.55
N ARG A 15 24.11 -1.93 -41.38
CA ARG A 15 23.55 -2.25 -40.05
C ARG A 15 24.51 -3.05 -39.18
N ARG A 16 25.24 -4.01 -39.76
CA ARG A 16 26.16 -4.90 -39.03
C ARG A 16 27.42 -4.15 -38.61
N ALA A 17 27.98 -3.33 -39.50
CA ALA A 17 29.14 -2.49 -39.22
C ALA A 17 28.84 -1.47 -38.11
N ILE A 18 27.71 -0.76 -38.20
CA ILE A 18 27.31 0.22 -37.17
C ILE A 18 27.03 -0.47 -35.84
N LYS A 19 26.36 -1.63 -35.81
CA LYS A 19 26.17 -2.39 -34.57
C LYS A 19 27.51 -2.81 -33.95
N ALA A 20 28.51 -3.19 -34.74
CA ALA A 20 29.84 -3.55 -34.23
C ALA A 20 30.53 -2.33 -33.58
N ILE A 21 30.49 -1.17 -34.23
CA ILE A 21 31.05 0.09 -33.71
C ILE A 21 30.33 0.51 -32.42
N LEU A 22 28.99 0.49 -32.40
CA LEU A 22 28.20 0.80 -31.21
C LEU A 22 28.46 -0.18 -30.06
N LYS A 23 28.71 -1.45 -30.36
CA LYS A 23 29.09 -2.49 -29.38
C LYS A 23 30.55 -2.36 -28.92
N GLY A 24 31.40 -1.64 -29.62
CA GLY A 24 32.76 -1.29 -29.18
C GLY A 24 32.82 -0.02 -28.33
N CYS A 25 31.92 0.93 -28.57
CA CYS A 25 31.91 2.23 -27.91
C CYS A 25 31.41 2.16 -26.45
N ILE A 26 32.29 2.49 -25.49
CA ILE A 26 31.98 2.51 -24.05
C ILE A 26 30.89 3.55 -23.71
N TYR A 27 30.89 4.70 -24.37
CA TYR A 27 29.88 5.74 -24.19
C TYR A 27 28.49 5.26 -24.64
N CYS A 28 28.40 4.64 -25.82
CA CYS A 28 27.16 4.07 -26.32
C CYS A 28 26.68 2.86 -25.48
N LYS A 29 27.60 2.06 -24.92
CA LYS A 29 27.26 1.02 -23.94
C LYS A 29 26.61 1.63 -22.69
N LYS A 30 27.24 2.64 -22.08
CA LYS A 30 26.69 3.29 -20.88
C LYS A 30 25.27 3.85 -21.09
N LEU A 31 24.99 4.37 -22.28
CA LEU A 31 23.66 4.87 -22.65
C LEU A 31 22.64 3.78 -23.01
N SER A 32 23.07 2.55 -23.30
CA SER A 32 22.22 1.44 -23.76
C SER A 32 22.09 0.26 -22.80
N VAL A 33 22.92 0.20 -21.75
CA VAL A 33 22.87 -0.83 -20.71
C VAL A 33 21.54 -0.74 -19.96
N LYS A 34 20.76 -1.82 -20.02
CA LYS A 34 19.62 -2.05 -19.14
C LYS A 34 20.06 -3.01 -18.03
N PRO A 35 19.69 -2.78 -16.76
CA PRO A 35 19.96 -3.75 -15.70
C PRO A 35 19.29 -5.09 -16.03
N CYS A 36 20.00 -6.19 -15.78
CA CYS A 36 19.43 -7.52 -15.88
C CYS A 36 18.59 -7.75 -14.62
N GLU A 37 17.26 -7.70 -14.75
CA GLU A 37 16.35 -7.98 -13.64
C GLU A 37 16.38 -9.49 -13.36
N PRO A 38 16.86 -9.95 -12.19
CA PRO A 38 16.88 -11.38 -11.88
C PRO A 38 15.46 -11.93 -11.76
N ARG A 39 15.32 -13.24 -11.98
CA ARG A 39 14.07 -13.98 -11.72
C ARG A 39 13.61 -13.70 -10.28
N MET A 40 12.31 -13.38 -10.10
CA MET A 40 11.78 -13.09 -8.76
C MET A 40 12.07 -14.25 -7.81
N ALA A 41 12.70 -13.93 -6.68
CA ALA A 41 12.93 -14.87 -5.59
C ALA A 41 11.62 -15.22 -4.88
N ASP A 42 11.60 -16.37 -4.21
CA ASP A 42 10.48 -16.78 -3.37
C ASP A 42 10.20 -15.75 -2.27
N LEU A 43 8.95 -15.73 -1.79
CA LEU A 43 8.59 -14.85 -0.68
C LEU A 43 9.40 -15.28 0.57
N PRO A 44 9.99 -14.34 1.32
CA PRO A 44 10.68 -14.64 2.57
C PRO A 44 9.78 -15.37 3.56
N SER A 45 10.40 -16.20 4.40
CA SER A 45 9.72 -16.87 5.51
C SER A 45 8.96 -15.90 6.42
N CYS A 46 9.46 -14.68 6.64
CA CYS A 46 8.77 -13.68 7.46
C CYS A 46 7.39 -13.25 6.92
N ARG A 47 7.06 -13.55 5.65
CA ARG A 47 5.73 -13.35 5.04
C ARG A 47 4.83 -14.59 5.08
N VAL A 48 5.41 -15.76 5.35
CA VAL A 48 4.74 -17.08 5.28
C VAL A 48 4.66 -17.75 6.65
N ASP A 49 5.29 -17.16 7.68
CA ASP A 49 5.20 -17.60 9.08
C ASP A 49 3.73 -17.61 9.52
N SER A 50 3.14 -18.80 9.40
CA SER A 50 1.77 -19.10 9.79
C SER A 50 1.73 -19.27 11.30
N PHE A 51 0.57 -19.03 11.94
CA PHE A 51 0.34 -19.20 13.38
C PHE A 51 1.01 -18.18 14.33
N LEU A 52 1.62 -17.12 13.82
CA LEU A 52 2.07 -15.99 14.65
C LEU A 52 0.97 -14.94 14.82
N PRO A 53 0.92 -14.22 15.96
CA PRO A 53 0.00 -13.10 16.13
C PRO A 53 0.27 -12.01 15.10
N ALA A 54 -0.77 -11.23 14.77
CA ALA A 54 -0.60 -10.03 13.94
C ALA A 54 0.49 -9.13 14.54
N PHE A 55 1.28 -8.51 13.67
CA PHE A 55 2.46 -7.70 14.00
C PHE A 55 3.67 -8.45 14.61
N ALA A 56 3.69 -9.78 14.64
CA ALA A 56 4.91 -10.51 15.02
C ALA A 56 6.12 -10.18 14.13
N ASN A 57 5.90 -10.08 12.81
CA ASN A 57 6.88 -9.58 11.85
C ASN A 57 6.39 -8.22 11.34
N THR A 58 7.05 -7.13 11.75
CA THR A 58 6.59 -5.75 11.50
C THR A 58 7.60 -4.94 10.71
N GLY A 59 7.18 -4.34 9.60
CA GLY A 59 7.92 -3.30 8.90
C GLY A 59 7.62 -1.92 9.49
N VAL A 60 8.64 -1.08 9.61
CA VAL A 60 8.55 0.29 10.13
C VAL A 60 9.08 1.25 9.09
N ASP A 61 8.34 2.33 8.85
CA ASP A 61 8.82 3.44 8.02
C ASP A 61 8.23 4.78 8.47
N LEU A 62 9.03 5.83 8.35
CA LEU A 62 8.68 7.20 8.69
C LEU A 62 8.43 8.02 7.42
N PHE A 63 7.39 8.84 7.44
CA PHE A 63 7.03 9.70 6.31
C PHE A 63 6.70 11.12 6.77
N GLY A 64 6.89 12.08 5.87
CA GLY A 64 6.75 13.50 6.18
C GLY A 64 7.70 14.34 5.32
N PRO A 65 7.85 15.63 5.63
CA PRO A 65 7.19 16.36 6.72
C PRO A 65 5.72 16.66 6.45
N ILE A 66 4.93 16.76 7.53
CA ILE A 66 3.53 17.22 7.55
C ILE A 66 3.50 18.54 8.30
N GLU A 67 3.00 19.61 7.69
CA GLU A 67 2.86 20.91 8.37
C GLU A 67 1.62 20.91 9.27
N VAL A 68 1.81 21.26 10.53
CA VAL A 68 0.75 21.37 11.53
C VAL A 68 0.83 22.73 12.20
N THR A 69 -0.32 23.37 12.40
CA THR A 69 -0.43 24.62 13.14
C THR A 69 -0.57 24.31 14.62
N VAL A 70 0.41 24.76 15.41
CA VAL A 70 0.36 24.73 16.87
C VAL A 70 0.37 26.17 17.35
N LEU A 71 -0.72 26.57 18.01
CA LEU A 71 -0.96 27.96 18.41
C LEU A 71 -0.89 28.91 17.20
N ARG A 72 0.18 29.70 17.09
CA ARG A 72 0.42 30.67 16.00
C ARG A 72 1.57 30.27 15.07
N SER A 73 2.18 29.09 15.28
CA SER A 73 3.37 28.64 14.56
C SER A 73 3.07 27.41 13.73
N ARG A 74 3.71 27.30 12.56
CA ARG A 74 3.72 26.08 11.75
C ARG A 74 4.90 25.22 12.15
N ILE A 75 4.63 24.00 12.58
CA ILE A 75 5.62 23.04 13.04
C ILE A 75 5.54 21.79 12.17
N LYS A 76 6.68 21.15 11.91
CA LYS A 76 6.74 19.89 11.18
C LYS A 76 6.41 18.74 12.11
N ARG A 77 5.53 17.85 11.64
CA ARG A 77 5.25 16.53 12.19
C ARG A 77 5.58 15.46 11.18
N TYR A 78 5.69 14.24 11.63
CA TYR A 78 5.98 13.07 10.82
C TYR A 78 4.98 11.98 11.15
N GLY A 79 4.68 11.12 10.19
CA GLY A 79 3.90 9.90 10.42
C GLY A 79 4.84 8.71 10.55
N CYS A 80 4.56 7.84 11.52
CA CYS A 80 5.22 6.55 11.66
C CYS A 80 4.23 5.46 11.26
N MET A 81 4.61 4.63 10.30
CA MET A 81 3.78 3.53 9.80
C MET A 81 4.40 2.20 10.17
N PHE A 82 3.66 1.44 10.99
CA PHE A 82 3.93 0.05 11.29
C PHE A 82 3.07 -0.83 10.38
N THR A 83 3.67 -1.89 9.87
CA THR A 83 3.07 -2.77 8.89
C THR A 83 3.29 -4.20 9.30
N CYS A 84 2.25 -5.00 9.44
CA CYS A 84 2.42 -6.44 9.62
C CYS A 84 2.72 -7.11 8.28
N LEU A 85 3.82 -7.86 8.20
CA LEU A 85 4.21 -8.60 6.99
C LEU A 85 3.31 -9.83 6.73
N THR A 86 2.73 -10.41 7.78
CA THR A 86 1.86 -11.60 7.71
C THR A 86 0.41 -11.21 7.44
N SER A 87 -0.22 -10.43 8.32
CA SER A 87 -1.65 -10.05 8.20
C SER A 87 -1.90 -8.89 7.24
N ARG A 88 -0.83 -8.21 6.80
CA ARG A 88 -0.89 -6.97 6.00
C ARG A 88 -1.64 -5.83 6.71
N ALA A 89 -1.83 -5.92 8.03
CA ALA A 89 -2.40 -4.83 8.80
C ALA A 89 -1.45 -3.63 8.88
N CYS A 90 -2.02 -2.43 8.96
CA CYS A 90 -1.29 -1.19 9.19
C CYS A 90 -1.59 -0.65 10.59
N HIS A 91 -0.63 0.05 11.18
CA HIS A 91 -0.83 0.89 12.36
C HIS A 91 -0.09 2.22 12.17
N LEU A 92 -0.76 3.35 12.41
CA LEU A 92 -0.24 4.69 12.14
C LEU A 92 -0.13 5.50 13.43
N GLU A 93 0.99 6.20 13.60
CA GLU A 93 1.27 7.06 14.75
C GLU A 93 1.83 8.41 14.33
N VAL A 94 1.57 9.46 15.12
CA VAL A 94 2.19 10.78 14.94
C VAL A 94 3.54 10.81 15.66
N ALA A 95 4.60 11.14 14.92
CA ALA A 95 5.90 11.49 15.46
C ALA A 95 6.07 13.02 15.47
N PHE A 96 6.42 13.58 16.63
CA PHE A 96 6.52 15.03 16.81
C PHE A 96 7.79 15.64 16.19
N SER A 97 8.84 14.82 16.06
CA SER A 97 10.10 15.13 15.38
C SER A 97 10.68 13.86 14.72
N LEU A 98 11.77 14.01 13.95
CA LEU A 98 12.53 12.87 13.40
C LEU A 98 13.52 12.27 14.42
N ASP A 99 13.50 12.74 15.65
CA ASP A 99 14.44 12.31 16.68
C ASP A 99 14.08 10.93 17.22
N VAL A 100 15.06 10.34 17.91
CA VAL A 100 14.97 8.99 18.46
C VAL A 100 13.87 8.88 19.51
N ASP A 101 13.72 9.88 20.38
CA ASP A 101 12.70 9.89 21.43
C ASP A 101 11.27 9.91 20.86
N SER A 102 11.05 10.73 19.83
CA SER A 102 9.78 10.77 19.10
C SER A 102 9.45 9.39 18.51
N PHE A 103 10.44 8.71 17.94
CA PHE A 103 10.25 7.37 17.39
C PHE A 103 10.01 6.31 18.49
N ILE A 104 10.78 6.33 19.58
CA ILE A 104 10.59 5.40 20.71
C ILE A 104 9.18 5.55 21.28
N ASN A 105 8.68 6.78 21.42
CA ASN A 105 7.32 7.03 21.87
C ASN A 105 6.26 6.45 20.89
N CYS A 106 6.48 6.55 19.57
CA CYS A 106 5.64 5.86 18.59
C CYS A 106 5.68 4.34 18.77
N LEU A 107 6.87 3.77 18.94
CA LEU A 107 7.04 2.32 19.14
C LEU A 107 6.35 1.85 20.42
N ARG A 108 6.49 2.57 21.54
CA ARG A 108 5.80 2.25 22.80
C ARG A 108 4.28 2.30 22.64
N ARG A 109 3.75 3.32 21.97
CA ARG A 109 2.31 3.45 21.66
C ARG A 109 1.80 2.33 20.76
N PHE A 110 2.60 1.88 19.81
CA PHE A 110 2.31 0.73 18.97
C PHE A 110 2.28 -0.56 19.79
N ILE A 111 3.33 -0.85 20.56
CA ILE A 111 3.42 -2.07 21.39
C ILE A 111 2.27 -2.12 22.39
N ALA A 112 1.94 -0.99 23.04
CA ALA A 112 0.84 -0.93 24.00
C ALA A 112 -0.53 -1.25 23.40
N ARG A 113 -0.72 -1.04 22.09
CA ARG A 113 -2.01 -1.29 21.41
C ARG A 113 -2.04 -2.60 20.61
N ARG A 114 -0.91 -3.04 20.07
CA ARG A 114 -0.80 -4.17 19.13
C ARG A 114 -0.02 -5.37 19.68
N GLY A 115 0.66 -5.21 20.81
CA GLY A 115 1.57 -6.20 21.37
C GLY A 115 3.01 -6.02 20.89
N CYS A 116 3.93 -6.74 21.53
CA CYS A 116 5.36 -6.68 21.20
C CYS A 116 5.65 -7.46 19.91
N PRO A 117 6.28 -6.83 18.90
CA PRO A 117 6.71 -7.54 17.70
C PRO A 117 7.88 -8.47 18.04
N ARG A 118 7.94 -9.63 17.38
CA ARG A 118 9.11 -10.53 17.46
C ARG A 118 10.26 -10.00 16.62
N ARG A 119 9.95 -9.50 15.41
CA ARG A 119 10.91 -8.97 14.44
C ARG A 119 10.46 -7.60 13.92
N ILE A 120 11.39 -6.66 13.86
CA ILE A 120 11.19 -5.36 13.23
C ILE A 120 12.10 -5.25 12.00
N PHE A 121 11.52 -4.83 10.88
CA PHE A 121 12.22 -4.53 9.64
C PHE A 121 12.19 -3.02 9.39
N SER A 122 13.34 -2.41 9.16
CA SER A 122 13.42 -0.98 8.84
C SER A 122 14.49 -0.66 7.81
N ASP A 123 14.44 0.56 7.26
CA ASP A 123 15.57 1.11 6.53
C ASP A 123 16.70 1.55 7.49
N ASN A 124 17.82 1.97 6.92
CA ASN A 124 18.98 2.47 7.66
C ASN A 124 18.83 3.96 8.09
N GLY A 125 17.60 4.41 8.35
CA GLY A 125 17.34 5.75 8.88
C GLY A 125 18.12 5.99 10.17
N LYS A 126 18.80 7.14 10.29
CA LYS A 126 19.69 7.44 11.44
C LYS A 126 18.98 7.32 12.79
N ASN A 127 17.72 7.73 12.84
CA ASN A 127 16.87 7.65 14.02
C ASN A 127 16.45 6.22 14.38
N LEU A 128 16.20 5.36 13.38
CA LEU A 128 15.89 3.94 13.59
C LEU A 128 17.12 3.16 14.05
N VAL A 129 18.28 3.43 13.45
CA VAL A 129 19.57 2.87 13.89
C VAL A 129 19.89 3.28 15.33
N ALA A 130 19.66 4.54 15.68
CA ALA A 130 19.90 5.01 17.04
C ALA A 130 18.87 4.45 18.04
N ALA A 131 17.60 4.29 17.64
CA ALA A 131 16.57 3.66 18.46
C ALA A 131 16.91 2.19 18.77
N GLU A 132 17.38 1.45 17.77
CA GLU A 132 17.80 0.06 17.93
C GLU A 132 18.95 -0.08 18.93
N ARG A 133 19.95 0.81 18.85
CA ARG A 133 21.06 0.85 19.82
C ARG A 133 20.58 1.11 21.24
N LEU A 134 19.66 2.06 21.43
CA LEU A 134 19.08 2.35 22.74
C LEU A 134 18.26 1.19 23.29
N LEU A 135 17.49 0.49 22.44
CA LEU A 135 16.75 -0.70 22.83
C LEU A 135 17.70 -1.84 23.25
N ARG A 136 18.82 -2.02 22.55
CA ARG A 136 19.86 -2.99 22.97
C ARG A 136 20.49 -2.60 24.31
N GLN A 137 20.81 -1.32 24.50
CA GLN A 137 21.45 -0.84 25.73
C GLN A 137 20.51 -0.91 26.93
N SER A 138 19.22 -0.59 26.77
CA SER A 138 18.25 -0.62 27.87
C SER A 138 18.00 -2.05 28.37
N VAL A 139 17.97 -3.04 27.46
CA VAL A 139 17.92 -4.47 27.81
C VAL A 139 19.14 -4.90 28.64
N LEU A 140 20.31 -4.31 28.40
CA LEU A 140 21.55 -4.65 29.11
C LEU A 140 21.72 -3.94 30.45
N THR A 141 21.17 -2.72 30.60
CA THR A 141 21.56 -1.81 31.69
C THR A 141 20.56 -1.77 32.84
N ASP A 142 19.27 -1.99 32.57
CA ASP A 142 18.24 -1.68 33.56
C ASP A 142 17.32 -2.88 33.84
N LYS A 143 17.57 -3.58 34.97
CA LYS A 143 16.69 -4.65 35.47
C LYS A 143 15.30 -4.13 35.89
N ARG A 144 15.09 -2.80 35.95
CA ARG A 144 13.83 -2.16 36.36
C ARG A 144 13.10 -1.45 35.21
N VAL A 145 13.75 -1.22 34.06
CA VAL A 145 13.04 -0.83 32.83
C VAL A 145 12.32 -2.06 32.29
N ASP A 146 11.14 -2.23 32.86
CA ASP A 146 9.98 -2.95 32.36
C ASP A 146 10.24 -4.38 31.89
N ARG A 147 9.68 -5.33 32.64
CA ARG A 147 9.30 -6.68 32.19
C ARG A 147 8.65 -6.71 30.79
N PHE A 148 8.14 -5.57 30.33
CA PHE A 148 7.53 -5.32 29.02
C PHE A 148 8.49 -5.44 27.82
N LEU A 149 9.79 -5.12 27.98
CA LEU A 149 10.81 -5.26 26.92
C LEU A 149 11.86 -6.33 27.24
N THR A 150 12.10 -6.63 28.52
CA THR A 150 13.11 -7.61 28.95
C THR A 150 12.72 -9.07 28.68
N GLY A 151 11.43 -9.38 28.53
CA GLY A 151 10.96 -10.75 28.28
C GLY A 151 11.09 -11.23 26.84
N GLN A 152 11.25 -10.33 25.86
CA GLN A 152 11.33 -10.68 24.45
C GLN A 152 12.34 -9.76 23.74
N SER A 153 13.50 -10.31 23.39
CA SER A 153 14.46 -9.64 22.52
C SER A 153 13.81 -9.42 21.15
N ILE A 154 13.44 -8.17 20.83
CA ILE A 154 12.98 -7.80 19.50
C ILE A 154 14.17 -7.95 18.55
N ASP A 155 14.05 -8.83 17.56
CA ASP A 155 15.06 -9.01 16.53
C ASP A 155 14.91 -7.92 15.47
N TRP A 156 15.86 -6.99 15.42
CA TRP A 156 15.83 -5.84 14.52
C TRP A 156 16.68 -6.09 13.28
N ILE A 157 16.04 -6.06 12.12
CA ILE A 157 16.66 -6.35 10.83
C ILE A 157 16.63 -5.09 9.97
N PHE A 158 17.82 -4.57 9.68
CA PHE A 158 17.98 -3.45 8.75
C PHE A 158 18.07 -3.96 7.31
N ALA A 159 17.24 -3.41 6.42
CA ALA A 159 17.32 -3.72 5.01
C ALA A 159 18.64 -3.17 4.40
N PRO A 160 19.34 -3.95 3.57
CA PRO A 160 20.48 -3.45 2.81
C PRO A 160 20.11 -2.21 1.97
N PRO A 161 20.98 -1.19 1.89
CA PRO A 161 20.73 0.00 1.07
C PRO A 161 20.52 -0.41 -0.40
N TYR A 162 19.50 0.15 -1.05
CA TYR A 162 19.06 -0.16 -2.43
C TYR A 162 18.42 -1.53 -2.65
N CYS A 163 18.11 -2.24 -1.58
CA CYS A 163 17.38 -3.49 -1.66
C CYS A 163 15.99 -3.25 -1.04
N PRO A 164 14.98 -2.87 -1.86
CA PRO A 164 13.58 -2.97 -1.47
C PRO A 164 13.18 -4.45 -1.52
N HIS A 165 14.02 -5.34 -0.95
CA HIS A 165 13.87 -6.78 -1.01
C HIS A 165 12.68 -7.15 -0.14
N TYR A 166 11.48 -6.94 -0.67
CA TYR A 166 10.34 -7.84 -0.67
C TYR A 166 9.29 -7.48 -1.76
N GLY A 167 9.55 -6.49 -2.64
CA GLY A 167 9.03 -6.31 -4.01
C GLY A 167 7.66 -6.90 -4.37
N GLY A 168 6.66 -6.74 -3.52
CA GLY A 168 5.30 -7.24 -3.72
C GLY A 168 4.32 -6.11 -3.99
N SER A 169 3.10 -6.47 -4.41
CA SER A 169 1.93 -5.56 -4.47
C SER A 169 1.73 -4.75 -3.18
N TRP A 170 2.20 -5.29 -2.06
CA TRP A 170 2.18 -4.68 -0.73
C TRP A 170 3.02 -3.40 -0.59
N GLU A 171 4.30 -3.39 -0.97
CA GLU A 171 5.15 -2.19 -0.88
C GLU A 171 4.58 -1.06 -1.74
N ARG A 172 4.00 -1.43 -2.89
CA ARG A 172 3.30 -0.50 -3.76
C ARG A 172 2.06 0.08 -3.07
N MET A 173 1.29 -0.72 -2.35
CA MET A 173 0.14 -0.23 -1.56
C MET A 173 0.58 0.78 -0.51
N ILE A 174 1.58 0.44 0.32
CA ILE A 174 2.09 1.37 1.34
C ILE A 174 2.60 2.66 0.70
N GLY A 175 3.35 2.54 -0.40
CA GLY A 175 3.87 3.70 -1.12
C GLY A 175 2.76 4.59 -1.67
N VAL A 176 1.67 4.00 -2.19
CA VAL A 176 0.48 4.75 -2.61
C VAL A 176 -0.19 5.41 -1.40
N ALA A 177 -0.42 4.68 -0.31
CA ALA A 177 -1.02 5.23 0.92
C ALA A 177 -0.25 6.43 1.46
N LYS A 178 1.09 6.36 1.55
CA LYS A 178 1.93 7.48 2.00
C LYS A 178 1.82 8.70 1.08
N ARG A 179 1.90 8.49 -0.24
CA ARG A 179 1.76 9.59 -1.21
C ARG A 179 0.37 10.23 -1.13
N SER A 180 -0.68 9.43 -1.02
CA SER A 180 -2.04 9.93 -0.85
C SER A 180 -2.19 10.71 0.46
N LEU A 181 -1.66 10.20 1.58
CA LEU A 181 -1.64 10.89 2.88
C LEU A 181 -0.94 12.25 2.78
N LEU A 182 0.31 12.28 2.31
CA LEU A 182 1.10 13.51 2.22
C LEU A 182 0.41 14.55 1.35
N ALA A 183 -0.13 14.14 0.21
CA ALA A 183 -0.75 15.06 -0.71
C ALA A 183 -2.13 15.53 -0.25
N THR A 184 -2.84 14.75 0.57
CA THR A 184 -4.10 15.18 1.19
C THR A 184 -3.87 16.08 2.41
N LEU A 185 -2.78 15.87 3.15
CA LEU A 185 -2.43 16.71 4.31
C LEU A 185 -1.74 18.02 3.90
N HIS A 186 -1.11 18.05 2.72
CA HIS A 186 -0.40 19.24 2.23
C HIS A 186 -1.34 20.45 2.07
N GLY A 187 -0.94 21.59 2.61
CA GLY A 187 -1.67 22.86 2.49
C GLY A 187 -2.87 23.02 3.42
N ASN A 188 -3.28 21.97 4.16
CA ASN A 188 -4.35 22.06 5.13
C ASN A 188 -3.85 22.60 6.49
N ALA A 189 -4.56 23.59 7.05
CA ALA A 189 -4.28 24.09 8.39
C ALA A 189 -4.87 23.13 9.44
N ILE A 190 -4.11 22.10 9.82
CA ILE A 190 -4.49 21.10 10.82
C ILE A 190 -3.71 21.32 12.12
N ASN A 191 -4.28 20.91 13.26
CA ASN A 191 -3.57 20.84 14.54
C ASN A 191 -3.18 19.38 14.86
N ASP A 192 -2.44 19.16 15.96
CA ASP A 192 -1.95 17.83 16.33
C ASP A 192 -3.11 16.83 16.61
N GLU A 193 -4.22 17.29 17.17
CA GLU A 193 -5.41 16.47 17.45
C GLU A 193 -6.10 16.00 16.17
N VAL A 194 -6.31 16.89 15.21
CA VAL A 194 -6.87 16.57 13.89
C VAL A 194 -5.94 15.61 13.16
N LEU A 195 -4.62 15.83 13.20
CA LEU A 195 -3.66 14.94 12.56
C LEU A 195 -3.73 13.53 13.15
N ALA A 196 -3.74 13.39 14.49
CA ALA A 196 -3.87 12.10 15.15
C ALA A 196 -5.17 11.38 14.76
N THR A 197 -6.28 12.13 14.70
CA THR A 197 -7.59 11.60 14.28
C THR A 197 -7.57 11.12 12.83
N VAL A 198 -7.01 11.93 11.91
CA VAL A 198 -6.89 11.56 10.49
C VAL A 198 -6.05 10.30 10.32
N LEU A 199 -4.92 10.17 11.03
CA LEU A 199 -4.09 8.97 10.92
C LEU A 199 -4.82 7.72 11.42
N ALA A 200 -5.55 7.80 12.54
CA ALA A 200 -6.36 6.70 13.05
C ALA A 200 -7.50 6.30 12.08
N GLU A 201 -8.13 7.30 11.47
CA GLU A 201 -9.18 7.11 10.47
C GLU A 201 -8.66 6.51 9.16
N VAL A 202 -7.47 6.92 8.72
CA VAL A 202 -6.80 6.35 7.55
C VAL A 202 -6.33 4.93 7.84
N GLU A 203 -5.81 4.65 9.03
CA GLU A 203 -5.49 3.30 9.49
C GLU A 203 -6.72 2.40 9.38
N ALA A 204 -7.88 2.89 9.83
CA ALA A 204 -9.12 2.13 9.74
C ALA A 204 -9.51 1.84 8.28
N LEU A 205 -9.36 2.80 7.37
CA LEU A 205 -9.63 2.56 5.95
C LEU A 205 -8.67 1.51 5.35
N LEU A 206 -7.38 1.61 5.66
CA LEU A 206 -6.38 0.66 5.19
C LEU A 206 -6.67 -0.75 5.74
N ASN A 207 -7.11 -0.88 6.98
CA ASN A 207 -7.42 -2.17 7.61
C ASN A 207 -8.82 -2.71 7.29
N GLY A 208 -9.72 -1.88 6.76
CA GLY A 208 -11.02 -2.29 6.24
C GLY A 208 -10.97 -2.83 4.81
N ARG A 209 -9.80 -2.88 4.18
CA ARG A 209 -9.67 -3.34 2.79
C ARG A 209 -9.82 -4.86 2.66
N PRO A 210 -10.41 -5.37 1.56
CA PRO A 210 -10.46 -6.80 1.28
C PRO A 210 -9.05 -7.34 1.00
N LEU A 211 -8.74 -8.49 1.59
CA LEU A 211 -7.55 -9.29 1.30
C LEU A 211 -7.90 -10.41 0.32
N THR A 212 -8.95 -11.16 0.63
CA THR A 212 -9.43 -12.31 -0.15
C THR A 212 -10.84 -12.71 0.30
N TYR A 213 -11.48 -13.60 -0.44
CA TYR A 213 -12.75 -14.21 -0.09
C TYR A 213 -12.48 -15.57 0.55
N ILE A 214 -13.15 -15.87 1.66
CA ILE A 214 -12.99 -17.15 2.37
C ILE A 214 -14.24 -18.00 2.26
N SER A 215 -15.42 -17.39 2.13
CA SER A 215 -16.67 -18.12 2.18
C SER A 215 -16.89 -19.01 0.95
N SER A 216 -17.32 -20.25 1.20
CA SER A 216 -17.83 -21.17 0.17
C SER A 216 -19.33 -20.98 -0.08
N ASP A 217 -20.01 -20.25 0.80
CA ASP A 217 -21.43 -19.91 0.68
C ASP A 217 -21.63 -18.82 -0.39
N PRO A 218 -22.39 -19.10 -1.48
CA PRO A 218 -22.66 -18.15 -2.54
C PRO A 218 -23.35 -16.84 -2.09
N ASP A 219 -24.01 -16.83 -0.94
CA ASP A 219 -24.76 -15.68 -0.42
C ASP A 219 -23.95 -14.83 0.58
N CYS A 220 -22.76 -15.29 0.97
CA CYS A 220 -21.87 -14.57 1.87
C CYS A 220 -20.83 -13.76 1.08
N PHE A 221 -21.12 -12.47 0.87
CA PHE A 221 -20.28 -11.52 0.12
C PHE A 221 -19.20 -10.84 0.97
N GLU A 222 -18.95 -11.31 2.19
CA GLU A 222 -18.04 -10.66 3.12
C GLU A 222 -16.58 -11.06 2.88
N PRO A 223 -15.70 -10.13 2.48
CA PRO A 223 -14.28 -10.44 2.30
C PRO A 223 -13.56 -10.51 3.65
N LEU A 224 -12.52 -11.35 3.72
CA LEU A 224 -11.53 -11.25 4.78
C LEU A 224 -10.80 -9.91 4.66
N THR A 225 -10.68 -9.21 5.78
CA THR A 225 -9.96 -7.93 5.88
C THR A 225 -8.92 -8.01 7.00
N PRO A 226 -7.92 -7.11 7.04
CA PRO A 226 -7.03 -7.03 8.19
C PRO A 226 -7.77 -6.85 9.52
N PHE A 227 -8.92 -6.17 9.54
CA PHE A 227 -9.74 -6.07 10.76
C PHE A 227 -10.21 -7.42 11.29
N HIS A 228 -10.62 -8.35 10.43
CA HIS A 228 -10.96 -9.71 10.87
C HIS A 228 -9.79 -10.38 11.59
N ILE A 229 -8.56 -10.16 11.12
CA ILE A 229 -7.35 -10.72 11.74
C ILE A 229 -7.01 -9.99 13.06
N LEU A 230 -7.23 -8.68 13.12
CA LEU A 230 -6.85 -7.85 14.28
C LEU A 230 -7.86 -7.90 15.44
N ILE A 231 -9.14 -7.85 15.12
CA ILE A 231 -10.23 -7.66 16.10
C ILE A 231 -11.33 -8.72 15.97
N GLY A 232 -11.20 -9.69 15.06
CA GLY A 232 -12.15 -10.78 14.89
C GLY A 232 -13.46 -10.41 14.17
N ARG A 233 -13.58 -9.17 13.68
CA ARG A 233 -14.78 -8.63 13.00
C ARG A 233 -14.42 -7.52 12.05
N GLN A 234 -15.33 -7.14 11.15
CA GLN A 234 -15.22 -5.86 10.48
C GLN A 234 -15.33 -4.69 11.45
N ASN A 235 -14.67 -3.59 11.11
CA ASN A 235 -14.88 -2.36 11.84
C ASN A 235 -16.19 -1.72 11.38
N ALA A 236 -17.13 -1.59 12.30
CA ALA A 236 -18.53 -1.32 12.00
C ALA A 236 -18.82 0.12 11.52
N ASN A 237 -17.93 1.09 11.71
CA ASN A 237 -18.30 2.50 11.51
C ASN A 237 -17.11 3.34 11.05
N VAL A 238 -17.00 3.55 9.74
CA VAL A 238 -16.46 4.83 9.26
C VAL A 238 -17.64 5.80 9.23
N PRO A 239 -17.61 6.93 9.96
CA PRO A 239 -18.72 7.87 9.97
C PRO A 239 -19.12 8.28 8.55
N ALA A 240 -20.43 8.34 8.30
CA ALA A 240 -20.96 8.73 7.00
C ALA A 240 -20.51 10.14 6.61
N GLU A 241 -20.33 10.37 5.31
CA GLU A 241 -19.92 11.66 4.72
C GLU A 241 -20.61 12.82 5.43
N VAL A 242 -19.82 13.72 6.01
CA VAL A 242 -20.37 14.94 6.61
C VAL A 242 -20.88 15.82 5.47
N PRO A 243 -22.15 16.25 5.46
CA PRO A 243 -22.67 17.14 4.43
C PRO A 243 -21.81 18.40 4.35
N ALA A 244 -21.32 18.73 3.15
CA ALA A 244 -20.58 19.95 2.90
C ALA A 244 -21.48 21.16 3.16
N GLY A 245 -21.13 21.97 4.15
CA GLY A 245 -21.83 23.20 4.47
C GLY A 245 -20.89 24.21 5.13
N PRO A 246 -21.16 25.53 5.07
CA PRO A 246 -20.27 26.56 5.60
C PRO A 246 -19.99 26.42 7.11
N ILE A 247 -20.92 25.78 7.85
CA ILE A 247 -20.82 25.49 9.29
C ILE A 247 -19.89 24.29 9.57
N ALA A 248 -19.54 23.49 8.55
CA ALA A 248 -18.68 22.32 8.67
C ALA A 248 -17.19 22.66 8.91
N LEU A 249 -16.74 23.82 8.43
CA LEU A 249 -15.33 24.25 8.46
C LEU A 249 -14.82 24.73 9.83
N ARG A 250 -15.70 24.93 10.82
CA ARG A 250 -15.30 25.35 12.18
C ARG A 250 -15.12 24.21 13.17
N ARG A 251 -15.65 23.01 12.88
CA ARG A 251 -15.57 21.86 13.80
C ARG A 251 -14.42 20.95 13.38
N GLN A 252 -13.42 20.84 14.25
CA GLN A 252 -12.18 20.08 13.98
C GLN A 252 -12.43 18.62 13.56
N TRP A 253 -13.44 17.95 14.15
CA TRP A 253 -13.79 16.58 13.75
C TRP A 253 -14.31 16.48 12.30
N LYS A 254 -14.99 17.50 11.78
CA LYS A 254 -15.46 17.55 10.38
C LYS A 254 -14.31 17.77 9.40
N ILE A 255 -13.29 18.52 9.83
CA ILE A 255 -12.04 18.68 9.06
C ILE A 255 -11.34 17.33 8.94
N ALA A 256 -11.19 16.59 10.05
CA ALA A 256 -10.60 15.25 10.04
C ALA A 256 -11.32 14.30 9.07
N GLN A 257 -12.67 14.28 9.13
CA GLN A 257 -13.51 13.49 8.21
C GLN A 257 -13.30 13.88 6.74
N THR A 258 -13.32 15.18 6.44
CA THR A 258 -13.13 15.69 5.07
C THR A 258 -11.76 15.29 4.50
N ILE A 259 -10.71 15.39 5.32
CA ILE A 259 -9.35 14.98 4.95
C ILE A 259 -9.32 13.47 4.70
N ALA A 260 -9.95 12.68 5.56
CA ALA A 260 -9.96 11.24 5.38
C ALA A 260 -10.80 10.77 4.18
N ASP A 261 -11.85 11.51 3.80
CA ASP A 261 -12.61 11.30 2.56
C ASP A 261 -11.78 11.63 1.31
N HIS A 262 -11.05 12.74 1.33
CA HIS A 262 -10.11 13.08 0.25
C HIS A 262 -9.00 12.05 0.12
N PHE A 263 -8.47 11.57 1.25
CA PHE A 263 -7.52 10.47 1.26
C PHE A 263 -8.14 9.23 0.63
N TRP A 264 -9.35 8.83 1.02
CA TRP A 264 -10.02 7.63 0.49
C TRP A 264 -10.19 7.70 -1.03
N LYS A 265 -10.76 8.80 -1.55
CA LYS A 265 -10.99 9.00 -2.99
C LYS A 265 -9.68 8.94 -3.77
N ARG A 266 -8.64 9.59 -3.26
CA ARG A 266 -7.31 9.60 -3.89
C ARG A 266 -6.63 8.24 -3.81
N TRP A 267 -6.63 7.62 -2.64
CA TRP A 267 -6.01 6.32 -2.40
C TRP A 267 -6.65 5.27 -3.29
N LEU A 268 -7.99 5.18 -3.37
CA LEU A 268 -8.67 4.27 -4.29
C LEU A 268 -8.26 4.50 -5.74
N LYS A 269 -8.26 5.77 -6.19
CA LYS A 269 -7.88 6.13 -7.58
C LYS A 269 -6.46 5.68 -7.93
N ASP A 270 -5.53 5.81 -6.99
CA ASP A 270 -4.12 5.51 -7.22
C ASP A 270 -3.76 4.05 -6.92
N TYR A 271 -4.45 3.42 -5.97
CA TYR A 271 -4.21 2.05 -5.52
C TYR A 271 -4.87 1.04 -6.44
N LEU A 272 -6.08 1.30 -6.91
CA LEU A 272 -6.82 0.33 -7.69
C LEU A 272 -6.15 -0.07 -9.01
N PRO A 273 -5.55 0.86 -9.78
CA PRO A 273 -4.75 0.49 -10.95
C PRO A 273 -3.52 -0.37 -10.61
N THR A 274 -3.12 -0.44 -9.33
CA THR A 274 -2.05 -1.33 -8.88
C THR A 274 -2.53 -2.74 -8.53
N LEU A 275 -3.83 -2.90 -8.26
CA LEU A 275 -4.49 -4.20 -8.10
C LEU A 275 -4.75 -4.84 -9.46
N GLN A 276 -5.10 -4.03 -10.47
CA GLN A 276 -5.10 -4.45 -11.86
C GLN A 276 -3.65 -4.63 -12.30
N THR A 277 -3.15 -5.86 -12.21
CA THR A 277 -1.87 -6.26 -12.79
C THR A 277 -1.80 -5.78 -14.25
N ARG A 278 -1.03 -4.71 -14.51
CA ARG A 278 -0.37 -4.59 -15.81
C ARG A 278 0.65 -5.71 -15.83
N ALA A 279 0.25 -6.86 -16.36
CA ALA A 279 1.18 -7.80 -16.95
C ALA A 279 2.01 -6.98 -17.93
N LYS A 280 3.22 -6.60 -17.52
CA LYS A 280 4.17 -5.96 -18.42
C LYS A 280 4.54 -7.05 -19.44
N TRP A 281 3.75 -7.10 -20.50
CA TRP A 281 4.17 -7.47 -21.86
C TRP A 281 4.90 -8.79 -22.03
N VAL A 282 4.29 -9.93 -21.68
CA VAL A 282 4.75 -11.25 -22.19
C VAL A 282 3.62 -12.27 -22.44
N VAL A 283 2.43 -12.14 -21.84
CA VAL A 283 1.42 -13.23 -21.90
C VAL A 283 0.01 -12.67 -22.12
N ASP A 284 -0.74 -13.28 -23.04
CA ASP A 284 -2.19 -13.07 -23.19
C ASP A 284 -2.88 -13.31 -21.84
N GLN A 285 -3.55 -12.29 -21.33
CA GLN A 285 -4.38 -12.41 -20.13
C GLN A 285 -5.73 -13.00 -20.54
N PRO A 286 -6.24 -14.01 -19.82
CA PRO A 286 -7.58 -14.51 -20.06
C PRO A 286 -8.60 -13.38 -19.83
N ASN A 287 -9.55 -13.25 -20.74
CA ASN A 287 -10.70 -12.36 -20.57
C ASN A 287 -11.45 -12.70 -19.28
N LEU A 288 -12.09 -11.69 -18.67
CA LEU A 288 -13.10 -11.92 -17.64
C LEU A 288 -14.15 -12.91 -18.15
N GLN A 289 -14.58 -13.82 -17.29
CA GLN A 289 -15.55 -14.87 -17.59
C GLN A 289 -16.82 -14.69 -16.77
N ALA A 290 -17.92 -15.23 -17.26
CA ALA A 290 -19.14 -15.34 -16.46
C ALA A 290 -18.85 -16.27 -15.27
N GLY A 291 -19.22 -15.82 -14.06
CA GLY A 291 -18.95 -16.50 -12.81
C GLY A 291 -17.77 -15.91 -12.02
N ASP A 292 -16.94 -15.07 -12.63
CA ASP A 292 -15.81 -14.41 -11.95
C ASP A 292 -16.28 -13.51 -10.81
N PHE A 293 -15.59 -13.59 -9.68
CA PHE A 293 -15.84 -12.73 -8.53
C PHE A 293 -14.97 -11.48 -8.64
N VAL A 294 -15.62 -10.32 -8.62
CA VAL A 294 -14.99 -9.05 -8.98
C VAL A 294 -15.38 -7.92 -8.05
N MET A 295 -14.46 -6.97 -7.90
CA MET A 295 -14.70 -5.70 -7.22
C MET A 295 -15.09 -4.64 -8.25
N VAL A 296 -16.21 -3.97 -8.00
CA VAL A 296 -16.72 -2.87 -8.84
C VAL A 296 -16.19 -1.55 -8.30
N VAL A 297 -15.58 -0.78 -9.19
CA VAL A 297 -14.91 0.47 -8.85
C VAL A 297 -15.77 1.63 -9.31
N ASP A 298 -16.45 2.28 -8.37
CA ASP A 298 -17.26 3.45 -8.66
C ASP A 298 -16.64 4.71 -8.02
N PRO A 299 -16.30 5.76 -8.79
CA PRO A 299 -15.82 7.03 -8.24
C PRO A 299 -16.78 7.70 -7.25
N LEU A 300 -18.07 7.32 -7.26
CA LEU A 300 -19.10 7.85 -6.38
C LEU A 300 -19.35 6.97 -5.13
N GLN A 301 -18.57 5.90 -4.91
CA GLN A 301 -18.71 5.05 -3.73
C GLN A 301 -18.43 5.80 -2.43
N LYS A 302 -19.31 5.58 -1.44
CA LYS A 302 -19.12 6.05 -0.06
C LYS A 302 -17.89 5.38 0.57
N ARG A 303 -17.26 6.10 1.48
CA ARG A 303 -16.05 5.70 2.19
C ARG A 303 -16.22 4.34 2.89
N GLY A 304 -15.23 3.45 2.73
CA GLY A 304 -15.23 2.10 3.32
C GLY A 304 -16.16 1.08 2.66
N SER A 305 -16.89 1.47 1.60
CA SER A 305 -17.76 0.56 0.85
C SER A 305 -16.98 -0.13 -0.28
N TRP A 306 -16.85 -1.45 -0.18
CA TRP A 306 -16.27 -2.31 -1.22
C TRP A 306 -17.39 -3.00 -1.96
N THR A 307 -17.93 -2.38 -3.02
CA THR A 307 -18.96 -3.05 -3.82
C THR A 307 -18.32 -4.18 -4.59
N THR A 308 -18.69 -5.39 -4.22
CA THR A 308 -18.27 -6.61 -4.88
C THR A 308 -19.46 -7.26 -5.56
N GLY A 309 -19.17 -8.11 -6.52
CA GLY A 309 -20.20 -8.74 -7.31
C GLY A 309 -19.64 -9.82 -8.21
N ARG A 310 -20.56 -10.51 -8.89
CA ARG A 310 -20.22 -11.61 -9.78
C ARG A 310 -20.51 -11.23 -11.22
N VAL A 311 -19.58 -11.53 -12.12
CA VAL A 311 -19.79 -11.33 -13.55
C VAL A 311 -20.89 -12.29 -14.00
N VAL A 312 -22.02 -11.75 -14.45
CA VAL A 312 -23.13 -12.56 -14.98
C VAL A 312 -22.96 -12.78 -16.47
N LYS A 313 -22.46 -11.75 -17.18
CA LYS A 313 -22.32 -11.78 -18.63
C LYS A 313 -21.13 -10.94 -19.07
N VAL A 314 -20.40 -11.42 -20.06
CA VAL A 314 -19.31 -10.68 -20.71
C VAL A 314 -19.69 -10.23 -22.11
N HIS A 315 -19.23 -9.04 -22.50
CA HIS A 315 -19.48 -8.45 -23.81
C HIS A 315 -18.15 -8.24 -24.54
N PRO A 316 -17.67 -9.24 -25.30
CA PRO A 316 -16.45 -9.11 -26.08
C PRO A 316 -16.61 -8.16 -27.28
N GLY A 317 -15.53 -7.48 -27.64
CA GLY A 317 -15.43 -6.68 -28.87
C GLY A 317 -15.21 -7.55 -30.11
N ARG A 318 -15.13 -6.91 -31.29
CA ARG A 318 -14.88 -7.60 -32.58
C ARG A 318 -13.55 -8.35 -32.64
N ASP A 319 -12.61 -7.98 -31.79
CA ASP A 319 -11.29 -8.57 -31.61
C ASP A 319 -11.26 -9.66 -30.52
N GLY A 320 -12.42 -10.06 -29.99
CA GLY A 320 -12.53 -11.08 -28.95
C GLY A 320 -12.14 -10.61 -27.54
N ILE A 321 -11.80 -9.33 -27.35
CA ILE A 321 -11.38 -8.79 -26.04
C ILE A 321 -12.59 -8.26 -25.26
N VAL A 322 -12.74 -8.70 -24.01
CA VAL A 322 -13.83 -8.27 -23.12
C VAL A 322 -13.55 -6.88 -22.55
N ARG A 323 -14.27 -5.88 -23.07
CA ARG A 323 -14.17 -4.47 -22.62
C ARG A 323 -15.31 -4.05 -21.71
N THR A 324 -16.40 -4.81 -21.68
CA THR A 324 -17.58 -4.49 -20.89
C THR A 324 -18.17 -5.77 -20.32
N VAL A 325 -18.63 -5.71 -19.06
CA VAL A 325 -19.21 -6.84 -18.34
C VAL A 325 -20.46 -6.41 -17.60
N THR A 326 -21.41 -7.33 -17.47
CA THR A 326 -22.57 -7.19 -16.60
C THR A 326 -22.25 -7.87 -15.28
N VAL A 327 -22.29 -7.12 -14.18
CA VAL A 327 -22.00 -7.61 -12.82
C VAL A 327 -23.25 -7.52 -11.97
N LYS A 328 -23.56 -8.60 -11.24
CA LYS A 328 -24.58 -8.62 -10.19
C LYS A 328 -23.91 -8.36 -8.85
N THR A 329 -24.33 -7.30 -8.18
CA THR A 329 -23.93 -6.94 -6.82
C THR A 329 -25.12 -7.13 -5.89
N ALA A 330 -24.93 -6.96 -4.57
CA ALA A 330 -26.03 -7.00 -3.60
C ALA A 330 -27.13 -5.95 -3.86
N SER A 331 -26.81 -4.86 -4.55
CA SER A 331 -27.74 -3.76 -4.84
C SER A 331 -28.44 -3.88 -6.20
N GLY A 332 -28.06 -4.86 -7.04
CA GLY A 332 -28.64 -5.07 -8.36
C GLY A 332 -27.61 -5.44 -9.44
N SER A 333 -28.07 -5.53 -10.69
CA SER A 333 -27.22 -5.85 -11.85
C SER A 333 -26.88 -4.61 -12.65
N TYR A 334 -25.60 -4.37 -12.93
CA TYR A 334 -25.11 -3.20 -13.65
C TYR A 334 -24.15 -3.58 -14.77
N ILE A 335 -24.14 -2.79 -15.84
CA ILE A 335 -23.13 -2.86 -16.90
C ILE A 335 -21.99 -1.93 -16.56
N ARG A 336 -20.75 -2.43 -16.61
CA ARG A 336 -19.54 -1.68 -16.29
C ARG A 336 -18.40 -1.97 -17.27
N PRO A 337 -17.55 -0.98 -17.57
CA PRO A 337 -16.32 -1.21 -18.32
C PRO A 337 -15.40 -2.18 -17.55
N ALA A 338 -14.74 -3.09 -18.25
CA ALA A 338 -13.76 -4.01 -17.65
C ALA A 338 -12.62 -3.27 -16.94
N SER A 339 -12.31 -2.03 -17.36
CA SER A 339 -11.34 -1.16 -16.67
C SER A 339 -11.76 -0.70 -15.27
N ARG A 340 -13.05 -0.79 -14.92
CA ARG A 340 -13.58 -0.49 -13.58
C ARG A 340 -13.94 -1.75 -12.78
N ILE A 341 -13.38 -2.88 -13.20
CA ILE A 341 -13.61 -4.19 -12.62
C ILE A 341 -12.24 -4.74 -12.22
N ALA A 342 -12.09 -5.15 -10.97
CA ALA A 342 -10.89 -5.85 -10.52
C ALA A 342 -11.26 -7.30 -10.23
N LEU A 343 -10.60 -8.25 -10.91
CA LEU A 343 -10.76 -9.67 -10.64
C LEU A 343 -10.19 -9.98 -9.25
N LEU A 344 -11.02 -10.57 -8.40
CA LEU A 344 -10.64 -10.98 -7.05
C LEU A 344 -10.46 -12.50 -6.98
N GLU A 345 -11.34 -13.25 -7.64
CA GLU A 345 -11.24 -14.71 -7.78
C GLU A 345 -11.82 -15.12 -9.14
N ALA A 346 -11.06 -15.94 -9.88
CA ALA A 346 -11.52 -16.52 -11.14
C ALA A 346 -12.54 -17.62 -10.85
N SER A 347 -13.56 -17.75 -11.71
CA SER A 347 -14.52 -18.85 -11.58
C SER A 347 -13.80 -20.19 -11.67
N LYS A 348 -14.06 -21.10 -10.72
CA LYS A 348 -13.61 -22.49 -10.85
C LYS A 348 -14.37 -23.10 -12.02
N SER A 349 -13.65 -23.53 -13.05
CA SER A 349 -14.24 -24.30 -14.14
C SER A 349 -14.98 -25.51 -13.56
N PRO A 350 -16.24 -25.78 -13.96
CA PRO A 350 -16.86 -27.05 -13.63
C PRO A 350 -16.00 -28.15 -14.26
N GLN A 351 -15.65 -29.15 -13.45
CA GLN A 351 -15.05 -30.40 -13.94
C GLN A 351 -16.05 -31.14 -14.84
#